data_AF-A0A6J6TEN5-F1
#
_entry.id   AF-A0A6J6TEN5-F1
#
_cell.length_a   1.000
_cell.length_b   1.000
_cell.length_c   1.000
_cell.angle_alpha   90.00
_cell.angle_beta   90.00
_cell.angle_gamma   90.00
#
_symmetry.space_group_name_H-M   'P 1'
#
loop_
_entity.id
_entity.type
_entity.pdbx_description
1 polymer ?
#
loop_
_entity_poly.entity_id
_entity_poly.type
_entity_poly.pdbx_seq_one_letter_code
_entity_poly.pdbx_strand_id
1 'polypeptide(L)'
;MAEPRGSERPERRPRLDTPREARRPLVRRPRFDTDSFGVFAEDFARFMGTATFLLYMTLFVAAWVVWNSVVPGESSFDDYPFIFLTLMLSLQASYAAPLILLAQNRQEVRDKVVAEQDRQANARAHADMEFLAREVASLRMAVGEVATRDFVRSELRALLADMDEREAERREREADRGSDETSATSPEGGEQPGSA
;
A
#
# COMPACT_ATOMS: atom_id res chain seq x y z
N MET A 1 15.83 -79.75 2.35
CA MET A 1 17.06 -79.08 1.89
C MET A 1 16.59 -77.94 0.99
N ALA A 2 16.33 -76.76 1.59
CA ALA A 2 17.16 -75.53 1.52
C ALA A 2 17.11 -74.90 0.10
N GLU A 3 16.79 -73.65 -0.17
CA GLU A 3 16.49 -72.41 0.56
C GLU A 3 15.82 -71.43 -0.46
N PRO A 4 15.06 -70.41 -0.02
CA PRO A 4 14.42 -69.44 -0.91
C PRO A 4 15.38 -68.29 -1.28
N ARG A 5 15.51 -67.95 -2.57
CA ARG A 5 16.33 -66.80 -2.99
C ARG A 5 15.59 -65.49 -2.78
N GLY A 6 16.24 -64.65 -1.96
CA GLY A 6 15.77 -63.38 -1.43
C GLY A 6 15.20 -62.41 -2.45
N SER A 7 14.04 -61.86 -2.08
CA SER A 7 13.55 -60.57 -2.52
C SER A 7 14.53 -59.48 -2.05
N GLU A 8 15.26 -58.84 -2.97
CA GLU A 8 15.97 -57.59 -2.68
C GLU A 8 14.93 -56.50 -2.37
N ARG A 9 14.73 -56.23 -1.08
CA ARG A 9 13.96 -55.06 -0.63
C ARG A 9 14.87 -53.84 -0.77
N PRO A 10 14.44 -52.75 -1.42
CA PRO A 10 15.25 -51.55 -1.48
C PRO A 10 15.42 -50.98 -0.07
N GLU A 11 16.67 -50.85 0.38
CA GLU A 11 17.02 -50.16 1.62
C GLU A 11 16.47 -48.73 1.56
N ARG A 12 15.43 -48.46 2.34
CA ARG A 12 14.98 -47.09 2.62
C ARG A 12 16.08 -46.39 3.41
N ARG A 13 16.92 -45.63 2.70
CA ARG A 13 17.82 -44.64 3.32
C ARG A 13 17.02 -43.75 4.29
N PRO A 14 17.49 -43.51 5.51
CA PRO A 14 16.81 -42.61 6.44
C PRO A 14 16.79 -41.21 5.83
N ARG A 15 15.60 -40.69 5.52
CA ARG A 15 15.43 -39.32 5.03
C ARG A 15 15.80 -38.37 6.17
N LEU A 16 16.85 -37.58 5.94
CA LEU A 16 17.37 -36.55 6.85
C LEU A 16 16.55 -35.25 6.85
N ASP A 17 15.35 -35.28 6.29
CA ASP A 17 14.53 -34.06 6.08
C ASP A 17 13.44 -33.85 7.13
N THR A 18 13.46 -34.60 8.23
CA THR A 18 12.54 -34.32 9.35
C THR A 18 13.28 -33.42 10.35
N PRO A 19 12.95 -32.12 10.46
CA PRO A 19 13.50 -31.31 11.53
C PRO A 19 13.09 -31.96 12.85
N ARG A 20 14.10 -32.47 13.57
CA ARG A 20 13.94 -33.16 14.84
C ARG A 20 13.17 -32.24 15.79
N GLU A 21 11.95 -32.64 16.13
CA GLU A 21 11.05 -31.87 16.99
C GLU A 21 11.77 -31.42 18.26
N ALA A 22 11.55 -30.14 18.54
CA ALA A 22 12.21 -29.35 19.55
C ALA A 22 12.23 -30.05 20.91
N ARG A 23 13.40 -30.01 21.53
CA ARG A 23 13.62 -30.35 22.95
C ARG A 23 12.52 -29.68 23.77
N ARG A 24 11.67 -30.47 24.44
CA ARG A 24 10.76 -29.96 25.46
C ARG A 24 11.58 -29.16 26.47
N PRO A 25 11.35 -27.84 26.64
CA PRO A 25 12.08 -27.07 27.61
C PRO A 25 11.72 -27.58 29.01
N LEU A 26 12.71 -28.12 29.71
CA LEU A 26 12.60 -28.70 31.06
C LEU A 26 12.22 -27.66 32.14
N VAL A 27 12.23 -26.38 31.79
CA VAL A 27 11.91 -25.27 32.68
C VAL A 27 10.65 -24.57 32.16
N ARG A 28 9.54 -24.72 32.89
CA ARG A 28 8.35 -23.89 32.75
C ARG A 28 8.74 -22.49 33.22
N ARG A 29 9.37 -21.70 32.35
CA ARG A 29 9.58 -20.27 32.63
C ARG A 29 8.20 -19.67 32.91
N PRO A 30 7.94 -19.10 34.10
CA PRO A 30 6.74 -18.31 34.29
C PRO A 30 6.79 -17.21 33.24
N ARG A 31 5.84 -17.25 32.30
CA ARG A 31 5.60 -16.14 31.38
C ARG A 31 5.05 -15.03 32.26
N PHE A 32 5.93 -14.23 32.85
CA PHE A 32 5.53 -12.94 33.37
C PHE A 32 4.84 -12.23 32.23
N ASP A 33 3.60 -11.79 32.48
CA ASP A 33 2.78 -11.12 31.50
C ASP A 33 3.42 -9.76 31.17
N THR A 34 4.32 -9.81 30.18
CA THR A 34 5.13 -8.69 29.73
C THR A 34 4.22 -7.63 29.07
N ASP A 35 3.04 -8.06 28.59
CA ASP A 35 2.05 -7.16 28.04
C ASP A 35 1.40 -6.30 29.12
N SER A 36 1.01 -6.89 30.26
CA SER A 36 0.43 -6.12 31.39
C SER A 36 1.40 -5.08 31.95
N PHE A 37 2.66 -5.45 32.19
CA PHE A 37 3.69 -4.50 32.63
C PHE A 37 4.03 -3.45 31.57
N GLY A 38 4.00 -3.82 30.29
CA GLY A 38 4.23 -2.90 29.18
C GLY A 38 3.13 -1.86 29.02
N VAL A 39 1.85 -2.24 29.22
CA VAL A 39 0.72 -1.28 29.21
C VAL A 39 0.84 -0.31 30.38
N PHE A 40 1.12 -0.80 31.59
CA PHE A 40 1.33 0.05 32.76
C PHE A 40 2.47 1.06 32.55
N ALA A 41 3.61 0.62 32.01
CA ALA A 41 4.73 1.48 31.72
C ALA A 41 4.39 2.55 30.67
N GLU A 42 3.62 2.20 29.64
CA GLU A 42 3.17 3.12 28.60
C GLU A 42 2.19 4.18 29.12
N ASP A 43 1.28 3.81 30.03
CA ASP A 43 0.38 4.76 30.71
C ASP A 43 1.16 5.66 31.68
N PHE A 44 2.10 5.10 32.44
CA PHE A 44 2.96 5.85 33.36
C PHE A 44 3.83 6.87 32.62
N ALA A 45 4.42 6.49 31.48
CA ALA A 45 5.20 7.41 30.63
C ALA A 45 4.34 8.56 30.08
N ARG A 46 3.11 8.27 29.64
CA ARG A 46 2.15 9.30 29.20
C ARG A 46 1.77 10.24 30.35
N PHE A 47 1.55 9.70 31.54
CA PHE A 47 1.25 10.49 32.73
C PHE A 47 2.41 11.42 33.12
N MET A 48 3.65 10.91 33.15
CA MET A 48 4.84 11.68 33.49
C MET A 48 5.14 12.81 32.48
N GLY A 49 4.76 12.64 31.22
CA GLY A 49 4.89 13.67 30.17
C GLY A 49 3.87 14.80 30.23
N THR A 50 2.91 14.77 31.16
CA THR A 50 1.83 15.76 31.25
C THR A 50 2.17 16.88 32.24
N ALA A 51 1.82 18.14 31.93
CA ALA A 51 2.02 19.28 32.83
C ALA A 51 1.33 19.12 34.21
N THR A 52 0.25 18.36 34.25
CA THR A 52 -0.50 18.01 35.46
C THR A 52 0.34 17.22 36.47
N PHE A 53 1.25 16.33 36.03
CA PHE A 53 2.14 15.59 36.93
C PHE A 53 3.09 16.54 37.66
N LEU A 54 3.69 17.48 36.92
CA LEU A 54 4.58 18.49 37.50
C LEU A 54 3.84 19.32 38.56
N LEU A 55 2.60 19.75 38.28
CA LEU A 55 1.79 20.48 39.25
C LEU A 55 1.56 19.68 40.52
N TYR A 56 1.14 18.41 40.42
CA TYR A 56 0.94 17.55 41.59
C TYR A 56 2.24 17.33 42.39
N MET A 57 3.37 17.11 41.72
CA MET A 57 4.67 16.96 42.39
C MET A 57 5.11 18.25 43.10
N THR A 58 4.93 19.40 42.47
CA THR A 58 5.23 20.69 43.10
C THR A 58 4.34 20.93 44.30
N LEU A 59 3.03 20.66 44.20
CA LEU A 59 2.10 20.78 45.33
C LEU A 59 2.46 19.81 46.46
N PHE A 60 2.85 18.58 46.15
CA PHE A 60 3.28 17.60 47.14
C PHE A 60 4.53 18.08 47.90
N VAL A 61 5.56 18.52 47.17
CA VAL A 61 6.79 19.05 47.79
C VAL A 61 6.50 20.31 48.61
N ALA A 62 5.70 21.24 48.09
CA ALA A 62 5.31 22.45 48.81
C ALA A 62 4.53 22.12 50.08
N ALA A 63 3.55 21.21 50.00
CA ALA A 63 2.76 20.77 51.16
C ALA A 63 3.64 20.09 52.21
N TRP A 64 4.60 19.26 51.80
CA TRP A 64 5.55 18.61 52.72
C TRP A 64 6.41 19.64 53.46
N VAL A 65 6.99 20.60 52.73
CA VAL A 65 7.82 21.66 53.30
C VAL A 65 6.99 22.52 54.24
N VAL A 66 5.79 22.95 53.84
CA VAL A 66 4.89 23.76 54.67
C VAL A 66 4.51 23.00 55.94
N TRP A 67 4.12 21.73 55.83
CA TRP A 67 3.75 20.91 56.98
C TRP A 67 4.89 20.79 57.99
N ASN A 68 6.09 20.44 57.53
CA ASN A 68 7.25 20.28 58.42
C ASN A 68 7.84 21.61 58.91
N SER A 69 7.60 22.74 58.22
CA SER A 69 8.11 24.05 58.64
C SER A 69 7.17 24.82 59.57
N VAL A 70 5.85 24.60 59.46
CA VAL A 70 4.83 25.35 60.21
C VAL A 70 4.41 24.66 61.51
N VAL A 71 4.72 23.37 61.67
CA VAL A 71 4.41 22.60 62.89
C VAL A 71 5.65 22.55 63.79
N PRO A 72 5.82 23.45 64.77
CA PRO A 72 6.92 23.38 65.73
C PRO A 72 6.67 22.32 66.81
N GLY A 73 7.61 21.39 67.01
CA GLY A 73 7.64 20.48 68.17
C GLY A 73 8.06 19.04 67.81
N GLU A 74 7.96 18.11 68.76
CA GLU A 74 8.26 16.66 68.58
C GLU A 74 7.40 15.94 67.50
N SER A 75 6.52 16.67 66.81
CA SER A 75 5.72 16.19 65.69
C SER A 75 6.31 16.55 64.31
N SER A 76 7.43 17.26 64.24
CA SER A 76 8.21 17.44 63.01
C SER A 76 8.75 16.09 62.54
N PHE A 77 8.24 15.58 61.43
CA PHE A 77 8.66 14.28 60.89
C PHE A 77 9.98 14.40 60.11
N ASP A 78 10.22 15.54 59.47
CA ASP A 78 11.38 15.80 58.60
C ASP A 78 11.84 17.26 58.72
N ASP A 79 12.66 17.56 59.73
CA ASP A 79 13.22 18.91 59.94
C ASP A 79 14.24 19.29 58.85
N TYR A 80 14.43 20.60 58.65
CA TYR A 80 15.45 21.12 57.72
C TYR A 80 16.83 20.51 58.06
N PRO A 81 17.50 19.81 57.11
CA PRO A 81 17.43 19.98 55.65
C PRO A 81 16.53 18.99 54.86
N PHE A 82 15.48 18.40 55.45
CA PHE A 82 14.52 17.50 54.77
C PHE A 82 15.15 16.21 54.19
N ILE A 83 15.80 15.42 55.05
CA ILE A 83 16.47 14.18 54.64
C ILE A 83 15.47 13.15 54.09
N PHE A 84 14.30 12.99 54.72
CA PHE A 84 13.33 11.99 54.28
C PHE A 84 12.75 12.33 52.91
N LEU A 85 12.39 13.60 52.68
CA LEU A 85 11.96 14.06 51.36
C LEU A 85 13.03 13.77 50.30
N THR A 86 14.29 14.08 50.62
CA THR A 86 15.41 13.85 49.69
C THR A 86 15.59 12.35 49.38
N LEU A 87 15.56 11.49 50.40
CA LEU A 87 15.67 10.05 50.22
C LEU A 87 14.53 9.51 49.35
N MET A 88 13.30 9.94 49.61
CA MET A 88 12.14 9.51 48.83
C MET A 88 12.22 9.96 47.37
N LEU A 89 12.60 11.21 47.10
CA LEU A 89 12.81 11.69 45.73
C LEU A 89 13.93 10.95 45.01
N SER A 90 15.02 10.61 45.71
CA SER A 90 16.12 9.83 45.15
C SER A 90 15.69 8.41 44.76
N LEU A 91 14.88 7.76 45.61
CA LEU A 91 14.32 6.44 45.34
C LEU A 91 13.33 6.50 44.18
N GLN A 92 12.48 7.52 44.15
CA GLN A 92 11.52 7.75 43.07
C GLN A 92 12.24 7.85 41.72
N ALA A 93 13.30 8.64 41.63
CA ALA A 93 14.10 8.75 40.41
C ALA A 93 14.77 7.43 40.01
N SER A 94 15.32 6.69 40.99
CA SER A 94 15.97 5.41 40.75
C SER A 94 15.03 4.34 40.19
N TYR A 95 13.77 4.28 40.67
CA TYR A 95 12.77 3.34 40.16
C TYR A 95 12.09 3.82 38.87
N ALA A 96 12.06 5.12 38.60
CA ALA A 96 11.51 5.66 37.36
C ALA A 96 12.35 5.24 36.13
N ALA A 97 13.68 5.24 36.23
CA ALA A 97 14.57 4.89 35.12
C ALA A 97 14.26 3.51 34.47
N PRO A 98 14.19 2.38 35.21
CA PRO A 98 13.85 1.10 34.61
C PRO A 98 12.41 1.06 34.05
N LEU A 99 11.44 1.73 34.69
CA LEU A 99 10.08 1.81 34.15
C LEU A 99 10.03 2.57 32.80
N ILE A 100 10.75 3.68 32.71
CA ILE A 100 10.86 4.48 31.49
C ILE A 100 11.52 3.64 30.38
N LEU A 101 12.58 2.87 30.70
CA LEU A 101 13.23 1.97 29.74
C LEU A 101 12.26 0.90 29.19
N LEU A 102 11.37 0.36 30.03
CA LEU A 102 10.34 -0.57 29.57
C LEU A 102 9.34 0.09 28.63
N ALA A 103 8.89 1.30 28.95
CA ALA A 103 7.99 2.07 28.08
C ALA A 103 8.65 2.38 26.73
N GLN A 104 9.93 2.78 26.75
CA GLN A 104 10.73 3.09 25.57
C GLN A 104 10.92 1.87 24.67
N ASN A 105 11.28 0.71 25.23
CA ASN A 105 11.42 -0.53 24.45
C ASN A 105 10.14 -0.87 23.67
N ARG A 106 8.96 -0.59 24.25
CA ARG A 106 7.68 -0.86 23.58
C ARG A 106 7.39 0.16 22.47
N GLN A 107 7.68 1.44 22.71
CA GLN A 107 7.58 2.47 21.68
C GLN A 107 8.50 2.15 20.50
N GLU A 108 9.77 1.80 20.75
CA GLU A 108 10.70 1.42 19.70
C GLU A 108 10.24 0.21 18.87
N VAL A 109 9.60 -0.79 19.49
CA VAL A 109 9.06 -1.95 18.76
C VAL A 109 7.94 -1.52 17.83
N ARG A 110 7.03 -0.63 18.27
CA ARG A 110 5.97 -0.08 17.40
C ARG A 110 6.57 0.74 16.27
N ASP A 111 7.51 1.61 16.58
CA ASP A 111 8.17 2.47 15.60
C ASP A 111 8.90 1.64 14.53
N LYS A 112 9.53 0.52 14.92
CA LYS A 112 10.14 -0.43 13.98
C LYS A 112 9.12 -1.06 13.04
N VAL A 113 7.95 -1.47 13.56
CA VAL A 113 6.88 -2.04 12.73
C VAL A 113 6.33 -1.01 11.75
N VAL A 114 6.08 0.21 12.22
CA VAL A 114 5.59 1.32 11.38
C VAL A 114 6.62 1.63 10.28
N ALA A 115 7.90 1.72 10.62
CA ALA A 115 8.97 1.98 9.65
C ALA A 115 9.09 0.87 8.59
N GLU A 116 8.91 -0.39 8.98
CA GLU A 116 8.94 -1.51 8.03
C GLU A 116 7.72 -1.51 7.10
N GLN A 117 6.54 -1.20 7.62
CA GLN A 117 5.34 -1.04 6.81
C GLN A 117 5.46 0.12 5.83
N ASP A 118 6.02 1.25 6.27
CA ASP A 118 6.27 2.42 5.42
C ASP A 118 7.24 2.09 4.29
N ARG A 119 8.34 1.37 4.58
CA ARG A 119 9.24 0.87 3.53
C ARG A 119 8.53 -0.01 2.51
N GLN A 120 7.70 -0.95 2.96
CA GLN A 120 6.97 -1.83 2.05
C GLN A 120 5.95 -1.06 1.20
N ALA A 121 5.25 -0.09 1.79
CA ALA A 121 4.34 0.78 1.07
C ALA A 121 5.08 1.60 0.01
N ASN A 122 6.22 2.18 0.36
CA ASN A 122 7.03 2.97 -0.57
C ASN A 122 7.60 2.12 -1.72
N ALA A 123 8.03 0.88 -1.42
CA ALA A 123 8.48 -0.06 -2.46
C ALA A 123 7.35 -0.43 -3.43
N ARG A 124 6.13 -0.65 -2.93
CA ARG A 124 4.95 -0.89 -3.78
C ARG A 124 4.61 0.33 -4.62
N ALA A 125 4.59 1.52 -4.02
CA ALA A 125 4.33 2.76 -4.74
C ALA A 125 5.35 3.00 -5.86
N HIS A 126 6.64 2.69 -5.63
CA HIS A 126 7.66 2.76 -6.67
C HIS A 126 7.38 1.79 -7.82
N ALA A 127 7.03 0.54 -7.52
CA ALA A 127 6.68 -0.45 -8.54
C ALA A 127 5.42 -0.04 -9.34
N ASP A 128 4.41 0.49 -8.67
CA ASP A 128 3.18 0.99 -9.31
C ASP A 128 3.47 2.18 -10.23
N MET A 129 4.35 3.10 -9.82
CA MET A 129 4.79 4.20 -10.66
C MET A 129 5.55 3.71 -11.90
N GLU A 130 6.45 2.73 -11.75
CA GLU A 130 7.14 2.12 -12.89
C GLU A 130 6.16 1.43 -13.84
N PHE A 131 5.18 0.71 -13.30
CA PHE A 131 4.15 0.05 -14.09
C PHE A 131 3.32 1.08 -14.88
N LEU A 132 2.81 2.11 -14.21
CA LEU A 132 2.06 3.20 -14.84
C LEU A 132 2.91 3.93 -15.88
N ALA A 133 4.19 4.16 -15.63
CA ALA A 133 5.09 4.79 -16.61
C ALA A 133 5.26 3.93 -17.88
N ARG A 134 5.39 2.60 -17.73
CA ARG A 134 5.42 1.67 -18.86
C ARG A 134 4.10 1.66 -19.62
N GLU A 135 2.98 1.67 -18.91
CA GLU A 135 1.64 1.67 -19.51
C GLU A 135 1.33 2.98 -20.24
N VAL A 136 1.76 4.12 -19.69
CA VAL A 136 1.66 5.41 -20.39
C VAL A 136 2.56 5.44 -21.62
N ALA A 137 3.75 4.85 -21.56
CA ALA A 137 4.64 4.76 -22.71
C ALA A 137 4.05 3.86 -23.81
N SER A 138 3.49 2.70 -23.47
CA SER A 138 2.83 1.80 -24.43
C SER A 138 1.59 2.45 -25.04
N LEU A 139 0.75 3.10 -24.24
CA LEU A 139 -0.40 3.87 -24.71
C LEU A 139 0.02 4.99 -25.67
N ARG A 140 1.09 5.73 -25.34
CA ARG A 140 1.62 6.78 -26.21
C ARG A 140 2.09 6.23 -27.56
N MET A 141 2.75 5.07 -27.59
CA MET A 141 3.17 4.43 -28.84
C MET A 141 1.96 4.00 -29.68
N ALA A 142 0.99 3.33 -29.07
CA ALA A 142 -0.23 2.87 -29.76
C ALA A 142 -1.04 4.04 -30.33
N VAL A 143 -1.22 5.13 -29.56
CA VAL A 143 -1.88 6.35 -30.05
C VAL A 143 -1.06 7.02 -31.15
N GLY A 144 0.28 7.03 -31.03
CA GLY A 144 1.18 7.59 -32.04
C GLY A 144 1.03 6.91 -33.41
N GLU A 145 0.83 5.60 -33.44
CA GLU A 145 0.64 4.82 -34.68
C GLU A 145 -0.70 5.15 -35.37
N VAL A 146 -1.79 5.23 -34.62
CA VAL A 146 -3.13 5.53 -35.15
C VAL A 146 -3.30 7.02 -35.51
N ALA A 147 -2.63 7.92 -34.79
CA ALA A 147 -2.70 9.36 -35.04
C ALA A 147 -1.68 9.86 -36.07
N THR A 148 -1.02 8.97 -36.81
CA THR A 148 -0.07 9.41 -37.84
C THR A 148 -0.84 10.17 -38.92
N ARG A 149 -0.43 11.41 -39.21
CA ARG A 149 -1.06 12.28 -40.23
C ARG A 149 -1.26 11.56 -41.55
N ASP A 150 -0.32 10.71 -41.94
CA ASP A 150 -0.37 9.98 -43.20
C ASP A 150 -1.43 8.87 -43.21
N PHE A 151 -1.67 8.19 -42.08
CA PHE A 151 -2.75 7.20 -41.93
C PHE A 151 -4.12 7.87 -41.96
N VAL A 152 -4.30 8.94 -41.17
CA VAL A 152 -5.55 9.72 -41.18
C VAL A 152 -5.80 10.29 -42.57
N ARG A 153 -4.75 10.75 -43.27
CA ARG A 153 -4.84 11.26 -44.63
C ARG A 153 -5.13 10.17 -45.66
N SER A 154 -4.58 8.98 -45.53
CA SER A 154 -4.87 7.86 -46.44
C SER A 154 -6.30 7.37 -46.26
N GLU A 155 -6.80 7.26 -45.03
CA GLU A 155 -8.19 6.88 -44.76
C GLU A 155 -9.18 7.93 -45.25
N LEU A 156 -8.92 9.23 -45.01
CA LEU A 156 -9.72 10.31 -45.58
C LEU A 156 -9.75 10.26 -47.11
N ARG A 157 -8.62 9.97 -47.76
CA ARG A 157 -8.56 9.84 -49.22
C ARG A 157 -9.28 8.60 -49.73
N ALA A 158 -9.15 7.47 -49.03
CA ALA A 158 -9.83 6.23 -49.39
C ALA A 158 -11.36 6.40 -49.29
N LEU A 159 -11.85 7.01 -48.21
CA LEU A 159 -13.27 7.33 -48.03
C LEU A 159 -13.79 8.31 -49.09
N LEU A 160 -13.01 9.35 -49.43
CA LEU A 160 -13.38 10.29 -50.50
C LEU A 160 -13.45 9.59 -51.87
N ALA A 161 -12.49 8.71 -52.17
CA ALA A 161 -12.49 7.96 -53.43
C ALA A 161 -13.69 7.00 -53.56
N ASP A 162 -14.06 6.29 -52.48
CA ASP A 162 -15.27 5.43 -52.45
C ASP A 162 -16.55 6.26 -52.67
N MET A 163 -16.61 7.49 -52.14
CA MET A 163 -17.73 8.39 -52.42
C MET A 163 -17.78 8.83 -53.89
N ASP A 164 -16.65 9.25 -54.46
CA ASP A 164 -16.56 9.67 -55.87
C ASP A 164 -16.95 8.54 -56.83
N GLU A 165 -16.52 7.30 -56.56
CA GLU A 165 -16.86 6.11 -57.35
C GLU A 165 -18.36 5.81 -57.32
N ARG A 166 -18.99 5.89 -56.13
CA ARG A 166 -20.45 5.74 -55.98
C ARG A 166 -21.23 6.85 -56.69
N GLU A 167 -20.72 8.06 -56.71
CA GLU A 167 -21.32 9.16 -57.48
C GLU A 167 -21.20 8.92 -58.98
N ALA A 168 -20.04 8.45 -59.45
CA ALA A 168 -19.84 8.11 -60.86
C ALA A 168 -20.78 6.97 -61.29
N GLU A 169 -20.90 5.91 -60.51
CA GLU A 169 -21.87 4.83 -60.76
C GLU A 169 -23.32 5.33 -60.79
N ARG A 170 -23.69 6.26 -59.88
CA ARG A 170 -25.04 6.86 -59.91
C ARG A 170 -25.27 7.63 -61.21
N ARG A 171 -24.31 8.45 -61.62
CA ARG A 171 -24.39 9.23 -62.86
C ARG A 171 -24.46 8.32 -64.10
N GLU A 172 -23.71 7.22 -64.12
CA GLU A 172 -23.79 6.23 -65.21
C GLU A 172 -25.15 5.55 -65.26
N ARG A 173 -25.70 5.12 -64.12
CA ARG A 173 -27.06 4.53 -64.05
C ARG A 173 -28.15 5.52 -64.45
N GLU A 174 -27.97 6.81 -64.14
CA GLU A 174 -28.87 7.88 -64.55
C GLU A 174 -28.76 8.16 -66.05
N ALA A 175 -27.55 8.13 -66.62
CA ALA A 175 -27.32 8.27 -68.05
C ALA A 175 -27.95 7.11 -68.85
N ASP A 176 -27.77 5.87 -68.38
CA ASP A 176 -28.30 4.66 -69.03
C ASP A 176 -29.85 4.67 -69.06
N ARG A 177 -30.49 5.11 -67.96
CA ARG A 177 -31.94 5.37 -67.93
C ARG A 177 -32.38 6.49 -68.88
N GLY A 178 -31.62 7.57 -68.99
CA GLY A 178 -31.95 8.69 -69.87
C GLY A 178 -31.88 8.34 -71.36
N SER A 179 -30.98 7.43 -71.75
CA SER A 179 -30.90 6.89 -73.12
C SER A 179 -32.07 5.99 -73.48
N ASP A 180 -32.58 5.20 -72.53
CA ASP A 180 -33.79 4.39 -72.72
C ASP A 180 -35.05 5.25 -72.85
N GLU A 181 -35.16 6.35 -72.09
CA GLU A 181 -36.33 7.26 -72.11
C GLU A 181 -36.35 8.16 -73.36
N THR A 182 -35.18 8.58 -73.86
CA THR A 182 -35.04 9.38 -75.10
C THR A 182 -35.35 8.55 -76.35
N SER A 183 -35.07 7.24 -76.34
CA SER A 183 -35.38 6.33 -77.45
C SER A 183 -36.88 6.01 -77.55
N ALA A 184 -37.65 6.19 -76.47
CA ALA A 184 -39.10 5.99 -76.44
C ALA A 184 -39.92 7.21 -76.86
N THR A 185 -39.30 8.39 -77.04
CA THR A 185 -39.99 9.64 -77.40
C THR A 185 -39.45 10.24 -78.71
N SER A 186 -39.83 9.65 -79.85
CA SER A 186 -39.89 10.38 -81.11
C SER A 186 -41.07 9.87 -81.96
N PRO A 187 -42.08 10.72 -82.24
CA PRO A 187 -43.21 10.36 -83.06
C PRO A 187 -42.90 10.59 -84.55
N GLU A 188 -43.32 9.62 -85.35
CA GLU A 188 -43.98 9.71 -86.66
C GLU A 188 -43.68 10.90 -87.61
N GLY A 189 -43.28 10.57 -88.84
CA GLY A 189 -43.88 11.18 -90.05
C GLY A 189 -42.94 11.86 -91.04
N GLY A 190 -43.07 11.52 -92.33
CA GLY A 190 -42.82 12.47 -93.41
C GLY A 190 -42.07 11.99 -94.66
N GLU A 191 -42.76 11.18 -95.47
CA GLU A 191 -42.70 11.09 -96.95
C GLU A 191 -41.91 12.16 -97.76
N GLN A 192 -40.99 11.71 -98.64
CA GLN A 192 -41.06 11.70 -100.13
C GLN A 192 -40.58 13.02 -100.85
N PRO A 193 -40.34 13.06 -102.18
CA PRO A 193 -39.26 12.37 -102.92
C PRO A 193 -38.59 13.28 -104.01
N GLY A 194 -37.60 12.75 -104.72
CA GLY A 194 -37.49 12.96 -106.18
C GLY A 194 -36.44 13.92 -106.78
N SER A 195 -35.67 13.35 -107.72
CA SER A 195 -35.06 13.92 -108.94
C SER A 195 -34.02 15.05 -108.79
N ALA A 196 -32.88 15.04 -109.50
CA ALA A 196 -32.47 14.36 -110.73
C ALA A 196 -30.97 14.02 -110.72
#